data_AF-A0AAV7K6F2-F1
#
_entry.id   AF-A0AAV7K6F2-F1
#
_cell.length_a   1.000
_cell.length_b   1.000
_cell.length_c   1.000
_cell.angle_alpha   90.00
_cell.angle_beta   90.00
_cell.angle_gamma   90.00
#
_symmetry.space_group_name_H-M   'P 1'
#
loop_
_entity.id
_entity.type
_entity.pdbx_description
1 polymer ?
#
loop_
_entity_poly.entity_id
_entity_poly.type
_entity_poly.pdbx_seq_one_letter_code
_entity_poly.pdbx_strand_id
1 'polypeptide(L)'
;MYCIFFYSNGPVCQICVPKYQTITGSFYTNECLTEVEKFYQNRRPRTGTRGLRILHDNARPHKTKLAREKLEAMKIVELDYSPYSPDLAPCDFWLFPMLMKYLSGRKFENRAQMGSRYKVAEIIAKKPKPFSDGEFIKECLRSVAEIIYPDKTDQISKISLSHQTIARRIVDLSCSIENTLILRASNFRFYSLALDESTDATDTAQVAIFIRGIDDDFNITEEMAALVH
;
A
#
# COMPACT_ATOMS: atom_id res chain seq x y z
N MET A 1 -17.86 -0.53 8.76
CA MET A 1 -17.43 -1.44 9.83
C MET A 1 -16.40 -2.38 9.24
N TYR A 2 -15.38 -2.76 10.00
CA TYR A 2 -14.36 -3.72 9.57
C TYR A 2 -14.33 -4.87 10.56
N CYS A 3 -14.15 -6.09 10.06
CA CYS A 3 -13.76 -7.25 10.86
C CYS A 3 -12.25 -7.43 10.72
N ILE A 4 -11.52 -7.47 11.82
CA ILE A 4 -10.06 -7.61 11.81
C ILE A 4 -9.69 -8.83 12.65
N PHE A 5 -8.91 -9.73 12.06
CA PHE A 5 -8.30 -10.85 12.76
C PHE A 5 -6.80 -10.65 12.77
N PHE A 6 -6.16 -10.90 13.91
CA PHE A 6 -4.71 -10.82 14.06
C PHE A 6 -4.24 -11.85 15.07
N TYR A 7 -2.94 -12.09 15.10
CA TYR A 7 -2.25 -12.96 16.04
C TYR A 7 -0.94 -12.28 16.47
N SER A 8 -0.14 -12.93 17.31
CA SER A 8 1.06 -12.33 17.92
C SER A 8 2.06 -11.72 16.94
N ASN A 9 2.15 -12.24 15.71
CA ASN A 9 3.13 -11.76 14.71
C ASN A 9 2.46 -11.01 13.55
N GLY A 10 1.26 -10.45 13.74
CA GLY A 10 0.64 -9.51 12.79
C GLY A 10 -0.80 -9.84 12.37
N PRO A 11 -1.32 -9.13 11.36
CA PRO A 11 -2.69 -9.32 10.88
C PRO A 11 -2.86 -10.66 10.15
N VAL A 12 -4.04 -11.27 10.30
CA VAL A 12 -4.51 -12.45 9.56
C VAL A 12 -5.32 -11.99 8.35
N CYS A 13 -6.40 -11.24 8.60
CA CYS A 13 -7.24 -10.68 7.55
C CYS A 13 -8.00 -9.45 8.04
N GLN A 14 -8.39 -8.58 7.09
CA GLN A 14 -9.25 -7.43 7.32
C GLN A 14 -10.37 -7.46 6.29
N ILE A 15 -11.61 -7.46 6.75
CA ILE A 15 -12.80 -7.59 5.90
C ILE A 15 -13.66 -6.36 6.07
N CYS A 16 -14.02 -5.72 4.96
CA CYS A 16 -14.89 -4.56 4.94
C CYS A 16 -16.35 -5.03 4.96
N VAL A 17 -17.11 -4.64 5.97
CA VAL A 17 -18.56 -4.88 5.99
C VAL A 17 -19.22 -3.87 5.04
N PRO A 18 -20.09 -4.32 4.11
CA PRO A 18 -20.81 -3.45 3.19
C PRO A 18 -21.54 -2.30 3.91
N LYS A 19 -21.74 -1.18 3.19
CA LYS A 19 -22.43 -0.02 3.75
C LYS A 19 -23.84 -0.43 4.22
N TYR A 20 -24.20 0.02 5.42
CA TYR A 20 -25.51 -0.20 6.06
C TYR A 20 -25.86 -1.66 6.40
N GLN A 21 -24.89 -2.58 6.33
CA GLN A 21 -25.08 -3.95 6.78
C GLN A 21 -24.50 -4.16 8.18
N THR A 22 -25.17 -5.00 8.96
CA THR A 22 -24.67 -5.52 10.23
C THR A 22 -23.97 -6.86 9.98
N ILE A 23 -23.03 -7.20 10.85
CA ILE A 23 -22.42 -8.54 10.85
C ILE A 23 -23.50 -9.52 11.31
N THR A 24 -23.93 -10.41 10.43
CA THR A 24 -24.81 -11.54 10.78
C THR A 24 -23.96 -12.77 11.09
N GLY A 25 -24.57 -13.79 11.72
CA GLY A 25 -23.89 -15.07 11.92
C GLY A 25 -23.41 -15.69 10.60
N SER A 26 -24.20 -15.57 9.53
CA SER A 26 -23.83 -16.05 8.19
C SER A 26 -22.67 -15.26 7.57
N PHE A 27 -22.64 -13.93 7.74
CA PHE A 27 -21.52 -13.12 7.27
C PHE A 27 -20.22 -13.49 8.01
N TYR A 28 -20.31 -13.67 9.33
CA TYR A 28 -19.18 -14.09 10.14
C TYR A 28 -18.64 -15.47 9.69
N THR A 29 -19.51 -16.44 9.43
CA THR A 29 -19.06 -17.78 9.01
C THR A 29 -18.55 -17.83 7.59
N ASN A 30 -19.30 -17.24 6.65
CA ASN A 30 -19.08 -17.47 5.23
C ASN A 30 -18.00 -16.54 4.67
N GLU A 31 -17.91 -15.32 5.19
CA GLU A 31 -16.93 -14.33 4.76
C GLU A 31 -15.73 -14.33 5.72
N CYS A 32 -15.98 -14.15 7.03
CA CYS A 32 -14.89 -13.90 7.98
C CYS A 32 -14.04 -15.13 8.28
N LEU A 33 -14.66 -16.22 8.74
CA LEU A 33 -13.93 -17.44 9.09
C LEU A 33 -13.31 -18.13 7.87
N THR A 34 -13.92 -18.01 6.69
CA THR A 34 -13.37 -18.55 5.43
C THR A 34 -12.03 -17.90 5.07
N GLU A 35 -11.88 -16.58 5.22
CA GLU A 35 -10.60 -15.92 4.95
C GLU A 35 -9.52 -16.28 5.98
N VAL A 36 -9.92 -16.47 7.25
CA VAL A 36 -9.02 -17.03 8.29
C VAL A 36 -8.57 -18.44 7.91
N GLU A 37 -9.48 -19.27 7.40
CA GLU A 37 -9.19 -20.62 6.95
C GLU A 37 -8.13 -20.64 5.83
N LYS A 38 -8.35 -19.85 4.77
CA LYS A 38 -7.42 -19.71 3.64
C LYS A 38 -6.04 -19.24 4.10
N PHE A 39 -5.97 -18.26 5.00
CA PHE A 39 -4.71 -17.75 5.53
C PHE A 39 -3.89 -18.87 6.22
N TYR A 40 -4.54 -19.66 7.08
CA TYR A 40 -3.85 -20.71 7.82
C TYR A 40 -3.59 -21.97 6.99
N GLN A 41 -4.41 -22.27 5.98
CA GLN A 41 -4.10 -23.33 5.01
C GLN A 41 -2.79 -23.04 4.27
N ASN A 42 -2.62 -21.81 3.79
CA ASN A 42 -1.39 -21.38 3.10
C ASN A 42 -0.18 -21.39 4.03
N ARG A 43 -0.36 -20.95 5.28
CA ARG A 43 0.74 -20.83 6.24
C ARG A 43 1.12 -22.13 6.94
N ARG A 44 0.15 -23.01 7.16
CA ARG A 44 0.31 -24.29 7.85
C ARG A 44 -0.24 -25.42 6.97
N PRO A 45 0.45 -25.81 5.88
CA PRO A 45 -0.08 -26.78 4.92
C PRO A 45 -0.45 -28.15 5.52
N ARG A 46 0.22 -28.56 6.61
CA ARG A 46 -0.04 -29.84 7.27
C ARG A 46 -1.18 -29.82 8.30
N THR A 47 -1.33 -28.72 9.04
CA THR A 47 -2.27 -28.65 10.18
C THR A 47 -3.44 -27.71 9.94
N GLY A 48 -3.32 -26.79 8.99
CA GLY A 48 -4.28 -25.72 8.73
C GLY A 48 -4.64 -24.98 10.01
N THR A 49 -5.94 -24.91 10.28
CA THR A 49 -6.55 -24.27 11.45
C THR A 49 -6.61 -25.15 12.70
N ARG A 50 -6.21 -26.43 12.61
CA ARG A 50 -6.32 -27.37 13.73
C ARG A 50 -5.54 -26.90 14.95
N GLY A 51 -6.23 -26.83 16.09
CA GLY A 51 -5.65 -26.46 17.38
C GLY A 51 -5.37 -24.97 17.55
N LEU A 52 -5.83 -24.12 16.63
CA LEU A 52 -5.84 -22.68 16.87
C LEU A 52 -6.81 -22.36 18.01
N ARG A 53 -6.48 -21.32 18.76
CA ARG A 53 -7.33 -20.78 19.81
C ARG A 53 -7.84 -19.42 19.34
N ILE A 54 -9.15 -19.24 19.30
CA ILE A 54 -9.77 -17.98 18.91
C ILE A 54 -10.29 -17.26 20.14
N LEU A 55 -9.97 -15.97 20.23
CA LEU A 55 -10.51 -15.05 21.22
C LEU A 55 -11.34 -14.01 20.48
N HIS A 56 -12.63 -13.94 20.81
CA HIS A 56 -13.57 -12.99 20.24
C HIS A 56 -14.66 -12.67 21.27
N ASP A 57 -15.32 -11.53 21.11
CA ASP A 57 -16.34 -11.08 22.05
C ASP A 57 -17.63 -11.93 21.95
N ASN A 58 -18.47 -11.82 22.98
CA ASN A 58 -19.75 -12.56 23.06
C ASN A 58 -20.86 -11.94 22.19
N ALA A 59 -20.51 -11.27 21.08
CA ALA A 59 -21.48 -10.69 20.16
C ALA A 59 -22.41 -11.76 19.56
N ARG A 60 -23.67 -11.39 19.32
CA ARG A 60 -24.70 -12.31 18.80
C ARG A 60 -24.26 -13.13 17.57
N PRO A 61 -23.57 -12.56 16.55
CA PRO A 61 -23.12 -13.32 15.38
C PRO A 61 -22.16 -14.47 15.73
N HIS A 62 -21.31 -14.27 16.73
CA HIS A 62 -20.28 -15.21 17.17
C HIS A 62 -20.85 -16.41 17.92
N LYS A 63 -22.00 -16.23 18.59
CA LYS A 63 -22.67 -17.29 19.37
C LYS A 63 -23.73 -18.06 18.59
N THR A 64 -23.89 -17.79 17.30
CA THR A 64 -24.83 -18.54 16.45
C THR A 64 -24.42 -20.00 16.31
N LYS A 65 -25.40 -20.89 16.10
CA LYS A 65 -25.14 -22.32 15.86
C LYS A 65 -24.19 -22.52 14.66
N LEU A 66 -24.43 -21.76 13.59
CA LEU A 66 -23.59 -21.73 12.38
C LEU A 66 -22.12 -21.41 12.72
N ALA A 67 -21.88 -20.39 13.55
CA ALA A 67 -20.52 -20.00 13.94
C ALA A 67 -19.81 -21.11 14.73
N ARG A 68 -20.50 -21.73 15.69
CA ARG A 68 -19.95 -22.85 16.47
C ARG A 68 -19.64 -24.06 15.61
N GLU A 69 -20.58 -24.47 14.76
CA GLU A 69 -20.40 -25.60 13.83
C GLU A 69 -19.23 -25.35 12.87
N LYS A 70 -19.06 -24.12 12.37
CA LYS A 70 -17.94 -23.77 11.49
C LYS A 70 -16.60 -23.80 12.23
N LEU A 71 -16.52 -23.27 13.46
CA LEU A 71 -15.30 -23.32 14.29
C LEU A 71 -14.90 -24.76 14.63
N GLU A 72 -15.89 -25.61 14.95
CA GLU A 72 -15.68 -27.03 15.23
C GLU A 72 -15.20 -27.79 13.99
N ALA A 73 -15.80 -27.53 12.82
CA ALA A 73 -15.34 -28.08 11.54
C ALA A 73 -13.90 -27.66 11.21
N MET A 74 -13.53 -26.42 11.52
CA MET A 74 -12.17 -25.89 11.38
C MET A 74 -11.21 -26.41 12.47
N LYS A 75 -11.71 -27.15 13.47
CA LYS A 75 -10.96 -27.64 14.65
C LYS A 75 -10.26 -26.51 15.41
N ILE A 76 -10.93 -25.36 15.50
CA ILE A 76 -10.52 -24.20 16.28
C ILE A 76 -11.17 -24.31 17.67
N VAL A 77 -10.39 -24.03 18.70
CA VAL A 77 -10.85 -23.98 20.08
C VAL A 77 -11.25 -22.55 20.42
N GLU A 78 -12.53 -22.33 20.72
CA GLU A 78 -13.00 -21.05 21.27
C GLU A 78 -12.49 -20.91 22.71
N LEU A 79 -11.88 -19.76 23.02
CA LEU A 79 -11.49 -19.43 24.39
C LEU A 79 -12.68 -18.82 25.13
N ASP A 80 -12.88 -19.26 26.37
CA ASP A 80 -13.90 -18.68 27.23
C ASP A 80 -13.59 -17.20 27.50
N TYR A 81 -14.56 -16.34 27.19
CA TYR A 81 -14.47 -14.90 27.41
C TYR A 81 -15.56 -14.44 28.36
N SER A 82 -15.16 -13.78 29.45
CA SER A 82 -16.10 -13.21 30.41
C SER A 82 -16.96 -12.13 29.75
N PRO A 83 -18.29 -12.13 29.93
CA PRO A 83 -19.13 -11.01 29.51
C PRO A 83 -18.63 -9.69 30.13
N TYR A 84 -18.56 -8.63 29.33
CA TYR A 84 -18.24 -7.26 29.75
C TYR A 84 -16.80 -7.00 30.25
N SER A 85 -15.81 -7.74 29.77
CA SER A 85 -14.39 -7.50 30.10
C SER A 85 -13.57 -6.96 28.92
N PRO A 86 -13.91 -5.81 28.30
CA PRO A 86 -13.19 -5.28 27.12
C PRO A 86 -11.68 -5.15 27.35
N ASP A 87 -11.26 -4.92 28.59
CA ASP A 87 -9.87 -4.85 29.04
C ASP A 87 -9.07 -6.16 28.82
N LEU A 88 -9.72 -7.29 28.57
CA LEU A 88 -9.07 -8.57 28.25
C LEU A 88 -8.96 -8.85 26.76
N ALA A 89 -9.67 -8.12 25.90
CA ALA A 89 -9.58 -8.30 24.46
C ALA A 89 -8.40 -7.47 23.91
N PRO A 90 -7.44 -8.09 23.20
CA PRO A 90 -6.38 -7.35 22.52
C PRO A 90 -6.92 -6.29 21.52
N CYS A 91 -8.14 -6.50 21.00
CA CYS A 91 -8.82 -5.53 20.14
C CYS A 91 -9.13 -4.22 20.88
N ASP A 92 -9.77 -4.31 22.04
CA ASP A 92 -10.26 -3.15 22.80
C ASP A 92 -9.14 -2.48 23.61
N PHE A 93 -8.23 -3.27 24.19
CA PHE A 93 -7.12 -2.74 25.00
C PHE A 93 -5.99 -2.10 24.16
N TRP A 94 -5.69 -2.66 22.99
CA TRP A 94 -4.50 -2.27 22.23
C TRP A 94 -4.81 -1.79 20.81
N LEU A 95 -5.50 -2.59 20.00
CA LEU A 95 -5.67 -2.30 18.58
C LEU A 95 -6.51 -1.04 18.35
N PHE A 96 -7.69 -0.93 18.96
CA PHE A 96 -8.57 0.22 18.75
C PHE A 96 -8.00 1.53 19.28
N PRO A 97 -7.42 1.61 20.49
CA PRO A 97 -6.74 2.82 20.95
C PRO A 97 -5.59 3.24 20.01
N MET A 98 -4.80 2.28 19.53
CA MET A 98 -3.73 2.55 18.56
C MET A 98 -4.31 3.10 17.26
N LEU A 99 -5.34 2.45 16.70
CA LEU A 99 -6.00 2.91 15.47
C LEU A 99 -6.61 4.31 15.64
N MET A 100 -7.28 4.58 16.76
CA MET A 100 -7.84 5.90 17.05
C MET A 100 -6.76 6.98 17.08
N LYS A 101 -5.60 6.70 17.71
CA LYS A 101 -4.45 7.61 17.70
C LYS A 101 -3.95 7.87 16.28
N TYR A 102 -3.82 6.83 15.45
CA TYR A 102 -3.34 6.97 14.06
C TYR A 102 -4.34 7.63 13.12
N LEU A 103 -5.64 7.42 13.33
CA LEU A 103 -6.71 7.95 12.49
C LEU A 103 -7.14 9.36 12.91
N SER A 104 -6.83 9.78 14.14
CA SER A 104 -7.16 11.11 14.66
C SER A 104 -6.61 12.22 13.75
N GLY A 105 -7.45 13.22 13.48
CA GLY A 105 -7.11 14.36 12.62
C GLY A 105 -7.06 14.08 11.11
N ARG A 106 -7.25 12.83 10.67
CA ARG A 106 -7.23 12.47 9.25
C ARG A 106 -8.64 12.48 8.67
N LYS A 107 -8.84 13.21 7.57
CA LYS A 107 -10.07 13.17 6.78
C LYS A 107 -9.91 12.16 5.64
N PHE A 108 -10.91 11.31 5.46
CA PHE A 108 -10.93 10.32 4.39
C PHE A 108 -12.18 10.55 3.55
N GLU A 109 -12.00 10.88 2.27
CA GLU A 109 -13.11 11.20 1.36
C GLU A 109 -13.96 9.97 1.06
N ASN A 110 -13.34 8.81 0.85
CA ASN A 110 -14.06 7.55 0.67
C ASN A 110 -13.27 6.31 1.14
N ARG A 111 -13.98 5.20 1.38
CA ARG A 111 -13.39 3.93 1.87
C ARG A 111 -12.44 3.29 0.86
N ALA A 112 -12.71 3.42 -0.43
CA ALA A 112 -11.91 2.80 -1.49
C ALA A 112 -10.50 3.41 -1.54
N GLN A 113 -10.39 4.74 -1.47
CA GLN A 113 -9.12 5.46 -1.35
C GLN A 113 -8.36 5.11 -0.08
N MET A 114 -9.05 4.92 1.06
CA MET A 114 -8.38 4.47 2.28
C MET A 114 -7.80 3.06 2.09
N GLY A 115 -8.61 2.12 1.57
CA GLY A 115 -8.19 0.74 1.33
C GLY A 115 -7.00 0.64 0.37
N SER A 116 -7.01 1.42 -0.72
CA SER A 116 -5.94 1.41 -1.70
C SER A 116 -4.60 1.91 -1.14
N ARG A 117 -4.61 2.96 -0.31
CA ARG A 117 -3.40 3.50 0.33
C ARG A 117 -2.73 2.47 1.22
N TYR A 118 -3.50 1.80 2.08
CA TYR A 118 -2.96 0.77 2.97
C TYR A 118 -2.56 -0.50 2.20
N LYS A 119 -3.24 -0.82 1.10
CA LYS A 119 -2.86 -1.96 0.24
C LYS A 119 -1.51 -1.74 -0.43
N VAL A 120 -1.26 -0.54 -0.95
CA VAL A 120 0.05 -0.17 -1.51
C VAL A 120 1.13 -0.20 -0.42
N ALA A 121 0.84 0.35 0.77
CA ALA A 121 1.79 0.29 1.90
C ALA A 121 2.12 -1.16 2.32
N GLU A 122 1.13 -2.06 2.31
CA GLU A 122 1.32 -3.49 2.58
C GLU A 122 2.26 -4.13 1.53
N ILE A 123 2.06 -3.83 0.24
CA ILE A 123 2.91 -4.36 -0.85
C ILE A 123 4.36 -3.87 -0.68
N ILE A 124 4.55 -2.57 -0.42
CA ILE A 124 5.88 -1.98 -0.18
C ILE A 124 6.56 -2.64 1.02
N ALA A 125 5.85 -2.82 2.14
CA ALA A 125 6.41 -3.43 3.34
C ALA A 125 6.77 -4.91 3.15
N LYS A 126 6.02 -5.65 2.32
CA LYS A 126 6.29 -7.08 2.04
C LYS A 126 7.38 -7.30 1.00
N LYS A 127 7.63 -6.34 0.11
CA LYS A 127 8.54 -6.47 -1.03
C LYS A 127 9.54 -5.31 -1.02
N PRO A 128 10.77 -5.50 -0.50
CA PRO A 128 11.80 -4.47 -0.51
C PRO A 128 12.44 -4.36 -1.91
N LYS A 129 11.64 -3.91 -2.87
CA LYS A 129 12.07 -3.69 -4.26
C LYS A 129 12.30 -2.20 -4.51
N PRO A 130 13.28 -1.84 -5.36
CA PRO A 130 13.50 -0.44 -5.72
C PRO A 130 12.31 0.08 -6.53
N PHE A 131 12.03 1.38 -6.44
CA PHE A 131 10.97 2.02 -7.22
C PHE A 131 11.24 2.03 -8.73
N SER A 132 12.45 1.66 -9.16
CA SER A 132 12.80 1.42 -10.57
C SER A 132 12.31 0.08 -11.11
N ASP A 133 11.87 -0.85 -10.26
CA ASP A 133 11.30 -2.13 -10.70
C ASP A 133 9.87 -1.91 -11.23
N GLY A 134 9.75 -1.93 -12.56
CA GLY A 134 8.50 -1.72 -13.26
C GLY A 134 7.37 -2.69 -12.92
N GLU A 135 7.70 -3.96 -12.69
CA GLU A 135 6.68 -4.96 -12.36
C GLU A 135 6.20 -4.77 -10.91
N PHE A 136 7.08 -4.34 -10.01
CA PHE A 136 6.69 -3.91 -8.66
C PHE A 136 5.76 -2.70 -8.69
N ILE A 137 6.09 -1.67 -9.48
CA ILE A 137 5.21 -0.49 -9.64
C ILE A 137 3.88 -0.89 -10.28
N LYS A 138 3.89 -1.78 -11.27
CA LYS A 138 2.67 -2.31 -11.90
C LYS A 138 1.76 -3.00 -10.89
N GLU A 139 2.33 -3.81 -10.01
CA GLU A 139 1.59 -4.52 -8.98
C GLU A 139 0.91 -3.54 -8.01
N CYS A 140 1.62 -2.50 -7.57
CA CYS A 140 1.05 -1.43 -6.77
C CYS A 140 -0.11 -0.74 -7.50
N LEU A 141 0.08 -0.35 -8.77
CA LEU A 141 -0.96 0.30 -9.58
C LEU A 141 -2.18 -0.59 -9.80
N ARG A 142 -1.97 -1.89 -10.06
CA ARG A 142 -3.04 -2.87 -10.22
C ARG A 142 -3.86 -2.98 -8.94
N SER A 143 -3.20 -3.06 -7.78
CA SER A 143 -3.90 -3.16 -6.48
C SER A 143 -4.80 -1.95 -6.20
N VAL A 144 -4.40 -0.76 -6.63
CA VAL A 144 -5.22 0.45 -6.52
C VAL A 144 -6.42 0.39 -7.47
N ALA A 145 -6.20 -0.04 -8.71
CA ALA A 145 -7.24 -0.13 -9.72
C ALA A 145 -8.30 -1.19 -9.39
N GLU A 146 -7.90 -2.35 -8.86
CA GLU A 146 -8.84 -3.36 -8.37
C GLU A 146 -9.83 -2.81 -7.33
N ILE A 147 -9.38 -1.81 -6.54
CA ILE A 147 -10.19 -1.21 -5.46
C ILE A 147 -11.02 -0.01 -5.95
N ILE A 148 -10.46 0.85 -6.80
CA ILE A 148 -11.07 2.13 -7.18
C ILE A 148 -11.72 2.07 -8.57
N TYR A 149 -11.10 1.37 -9.52
CA TYR A 149 -11.50 1.34 -10.94
C TYR A 149 -11.43 -0.10 -11.49
N PRO A 150 -12.26 -1.04 -11.00
CA PRO A 150 -12.16 -2.46 -11.35
C PRO A 150 -12.33 -2.71 -12.86
N ASP A 151 -13.08 -1.86 -13.56
CA ASP A 151 -13.28 -1.93 -15.01
C ASP A 151 -12.02 -1.56 -15.82
N LYS A 152 -11.01 -0.95 -15.18
CA LYS A 152 -9.77 -0.49 -15.84
C LYS A 152 -8.57 -1.38 -15.51
N THR A 153 -8.73 -2.40 -14.68
CA THR A 153 -7.64 -3.30 -14.26
C THR A 153 -6.93 -3.96 -15.44
N ASP A 154 -7.69 -4.35 -16.46
CA ASP A 154 -7.17 -4.96 -17.69
C ASP A 154 -6.37 -4.00 -18.57
N GLN A 155 -6.57 -2.69 -18.43
CA GLN A 155 -5.76 -1.70 -19.14
C GLN A 155 -4.38 -1.58 -18.49
N ILE A 156 -4.32 -1.67 -17.16
CA ILE A 156 -3.06 -1.62 -16.40
C ILE A 156 -2.23 -2.88 -16.61
N SER A 157 -2.86 -4.05 -16.76
CA SER A 157 -2.14 -5.30 -17.02
C SER A 157 -1.44 -5.31 -18.39
N LYS A 158 -1.99 -4.61 -19.38
CA LYS A 158 -1.44 -4.49 -20.74
C LYS A 158 -0.24 -3.54 -20.83
N ILE A 159 0.01 -2.70 -19.82
CA ILE A 159 1.15 -1.78 -19.83
C ILE A 159 2.44 -2.61 -19.75
N SER A 160 3.33 -2.50 -20.73
CA SER A 160 4.66 -3.13 -20.64
C SER A 160 5.57 -2.33 -19.72
N LEU A 161 6.01 -2.94 -18.62
CA LEU A 161 6.93 -2.34 -17.64
C LEU A 161 8.17 -3.22 -17.44
N SER A 162 8.59 -3.93 -18.50
CA SER A 162 9.83 -4.71 -18.45
C SER A 162 11.02 -3.78 -18.19
N HIS A 163 12.03 -4.31 -17.51
CA HIS A 163 13.26 -3.57 -17.21
C HIS A 163 13.86 -2.87 -18.44
N GLN A 164 13.87 -3.55 -19.59
CA GLN A 164 14.34 -3.00 -20.87
C GLN A 164 13.46 -1.86 -21.38
N THR A 165 12.13 -1.98 -21.26
CA THR A 165 11.21 -0.93 -21.67
C THR A 165 11.38 0.31 -20.81
N ILE A 166 11.46 0.14 -19.49
CA ILE A 166 11.63 1.24 -18.55
C ILE A 166 12.96 1.93 -18.74
N ALA A 167 14.07 1.19 -18.83
CA ALA A 167 15.38 1.77 -19.06
C ALA A 167 15.40 2.63 -20.34
N ARG A 168 14.83 2.13 -21.44
CA ARG A 168 14.72 2.89 -22.68
C ARG A 168 13.85 4.14 -22.52
N ARG A 169 12.70 4.05 -21.83
CA ARG A 169 11.83 5.21 -21.59
C ARG A 169 12.47 6.26 -20.69
N ILE A 170 13.27 5.85 -19.72
CA ILE A 170 14.06 6.79 -18.89
C ILE A 170 15.06 7.54 -19.77
N VAL A 171 15.75 6.83 -20.67
CA VAL A 171 16.66 7.47 -21.64
C VAL A 171 15.90 8.41 -22.58
N ASP A 172 14.76 7.98 -23.14
CA ASP A 172 13.91 8.83 -24.00
C ASP A 172 13.50 10.12 -23.27
N LEU A 173 13.09 10.01 -22.01
CA LEU A 173 12.74 11.17 -21.16
C LEU A 173 13.94 12.06 -20.88
N SER A 174 15.09 11.47 -20.56
CA SER A 174 16.34 12.20 -20.33
C SER A 174 16.74 13.01 -21.56
N CYS A 175 16.76 12.38 -22.74
CA CYS A 175 17.04 13.07 -23.99
C CYS A 175 16.00 14.14 -24.31
N SER A 176 14.71 13.91 -24.00
CA SER A 176 13.67 14.92 -24.21
C SER A 176 13.87 16.14 -23.31
N ILE A 177 14.25 15.94 -22.04
CA ILE A 177 14.54 17.04 -21.09
C ILE A 177 15.77 17.81 -21.57
N GLU A 178 16.83 17.11 -21.93
CA GLU A 178 18.06 17.70 -22.46
C GLU A 178 17.80 18.53 -23.73
N ASN A 179 17.09 17.98 -24.71
CA ASN A 179 16.72 18.71 -25.93
C ASN A 179 15.87 19.95 -25.62
N THR A 180 14.93 19.84 -24.67
CA THR A 180 14.11 20.99 -24.24
C THR A 180 14.98 22.08 -23.63
N LEU A 181 15.96 21.70 -22.80
CA LEU A 181 16.90 22.63 -22.20
C LEU A 181 17.78 23.30 -23.27
N ILE A 182 18.31 22.53 -24.23
CA ILE A 182 19.12 23.06 -25.34
C ILE A 182 18.33 24.07 -26.18
N LEU A 183 17.09 23.73 -26.54
CA LEU A 183 16.21 24.61 -27.32
C LEU A 183 15.85 25.91 -26.57
N ARG A 184 15.70 25.84 -25.25
CA ARG A 184 15.51 27.04 -24.43
C ARG A 184 16.80 27.85 -24.34
N ALA A 185 17.92 27.18 -24.12
CA ALA A 185 19.22 27.81 -24.00
C ALA A 185 19.66 28.53 -25.28
N SER A 186 19.28 28.03 -26.47
CA SER A 186 19.54 28.71 -27.74
C SER A 186 18.81 30.04 -27.89
N ASN A 187 17.74 30.27 -27.12
CA ASN A 187 16.95 31.50 -27.13
C ASN A 187 17.36 32.47 -26.01
N PHE A 188 18.33 32.11 -25.17
CA PHE A 188 18.79 33.01 -24.11
C PHE A 188 19.59 34.17 -24.69
N ARG A 189 19.20 35.40 -24.33
CA ARG A 189 19.94 36.62 -24.63
C ARG A 189 21.08 36.83 -23.66
N PHE A 190 20.86 36.47 -22.39
CA PHE A 190 21.86 36.50 -21.33
C PHE A 190 21.75 35.21 -20.52
N TYR A 191 22.89 34.66 -20.11
CA TYR A 191 22.92 33.49 -19.24
C TYR A 191 24.09 33.55 -18.25
N SER A 192 23.94 32.81 -17.15
CA SER A 192 24.99 32.56 -16.16
C SER A 192 25.00 31.08 -15.78
N LEU A 193 26.16 30.58 -15.37
CA LEU A 193 26.31 29.24 -14.83
C LEU A 193 26.59 29.32 -13.33
N ALA A 194 25.94 28.46 -12.55
CA ALA A 194 26.26 28.23 -11.14
C ALA A 194 26.81 26.82 -10.98
N LEU A 195 27.86 26.69 -10.18
CA LEU A 195 28.48 25.42 -9.83
C LEU A 195 28.22 25.16 -8.36
N ASP A 196 27.71 23.98 -8.03
CA ASP A 196 27.45 23.55 -6.67
C ASP A 196 28.05 22.16 -6.43
N GLU A 197 28.55 21.93 -5.21
CA GLU A 197 29.06 20.62 -4.82
C GLU A 197 27.90 19.73 -4.39
N SER A 198 27.79 18.56 -5.01
CA SER A 198 26.78 17.54 -4.71
C SER A 198 27.48 16.23 -4.36
N THR A 199 26.75 15.27 -3.79
CA THR A 199 27.25 13.93 -3.45
C THR A 199 26.32 12.87 -4.00
N ASP A 200 26.86 11.78 -4.57
CA ASP A 200 26.02 10.63 -4.93
C ASP A 200 25.66 9.76 -3.72
N ALA A 201 24.93 8.67 -4.01
CA ALA A 201 24.54 7.65 -3.04
C ALA A 201 25.74 6.94 -2.36
N THR A 202 26.96 7.13 -2.84
CA THR A 202 28.21 6.60 -2.25
C THR A 202 29.04 7.67 -1.53
N ASP A 203 28.49 8.88 -1.34
CA ASP A 203 29.18 10.02 -0.73
C ASP A 203 30.39 10.51 -1.54
N THR A 204 30.40 10.25 -2.85
CA THR A 204 31.43 10.77 -3.75
C THR A 204 31.01 12.17 -4.21
N ALA A 205 31.88 13.15 -3.98
CA ALA A 205 31.67 14.53 -4.42
C ALA A 205 31.57 14.63 -5.95
N GLN A 206 30.66 15.48 -6.42
CA GLN A 206 30.35 15.77 -7.83
C GLN A 206 30.07 17.26 -7.96
N VAL A 207 30.29 17.82 -9.15
CA VAL A 207 29.94 19.20 -9.48
C VAL A 207 28.62 19.23 -10.22
N ALA A 208 27.58 19.78 -9.60
CA ALA A 208 26.32 20.11 -10.24
C ALA A 208 26.44 21.47 -10.93
N ILE A 209 26.12 21.51 -12.21
CA ILE A 209 26.13 22.72 -13.04
C ILE A 209 24.68 23.13 -13.28
N PHE A 210 24.33 24.35 -12.90
CA PHE A 210 23.04 24.97 -13.18
C PHE A 210 23.19 26.08 -14.20
N ILE A 211 22.24 26.18 -15.12
CA ILE A 211 22.14 27.29 -16.07
C ILE A 211 20.96 28.18 -15.69
N ARG A 212 21.21 29.49 -15.62
CA ARG A 212 20.18 30.50 -15.49
C ARG A 212 20.21 31.42 -16.70
N GLY A 213 19.11 31.48 -17.44
CA GLY A 213 19.00 32.24 -18.68
C GLY A 213 17.82 33.21 -18.68
N ILE A 214 17.93 34.26 -19.48
CA ILE A 214 16.88 35.24 -19.75
C ILE A 214 16.67 35.31 -21.27
N ASP A 215 15.44 35.12 -21.73
CA ASP A 215 15.07 35.25 -23.16
C ASP A 215 14.71 36.69 -23.55
N ASP A 216 14.35 36.91 -24.82
CA ASP A 216 13.95 38.24 -25.33
C ASP A 216 12.66 38.79 -24.72
N ASP A 217 11.82 37.92 -24.17
CA ASP A 217 10.58 38.27 -23.49
C ASP A 217 10.79 38.50 -21.97
N PHE A 218 12.06 38.52 -21.52
CA PHE A 218 12.47 38.63 -20.11
C PHE A 218 12.00 37.48 -19.21
N ASN A 219 11.68 36.31 -19.77
CA ASN A 219 11.42 35.12 -18.97
C ASN A 219 12.73 34.54 -18.43
N ILE A 220 12.73 34.22 -17.14
CA ILE A 220 13.88 33.61 -16.46
C ILE A 220 13.68 32.10 -16.42
N THR A 221 14.67 31.35 -16.90
CA THR A 221 14.74 29.89 -16.76
C THR A 221 15.93 29.53 -15.89
N GLU A 222 15.75 28.64 -14.92
CA GLU A 222 16.81 28.09 -14.07
C GLU A 222 16.66 26.57 -14.01
N GLU A 223 17.64 25.84 -14.52
CA GLU A 223 17.58 24.38 -14.66
C GLU A 223 18.97 23.76 -14.45
N MET A 224 19.01 22.48 -14.06
CA MET A 224 20.26 21.71 -13.97
C MET A 224 20.75 21.36 -15.38
N ALA A 225 21.97 21.77 -15.72
CA ALA A 225 22.59 21.55 -17.02
C ALA A 225 23.42 20.26 -17.07
N ALA A 226 24.19 19.95 -16.02
CA ALA A 226 25.03 18.76 -15.98
C ALA A 226 25.41 18.37 -14.54
N LEU A 227 25.79 17.10 -14.37
CA LEU A 227 26.52 16.60 -13.21
C LEU A 227 27.85 16.05 -13.71
N VAL A 228 28.96 16.55 -13.15
CA VAL A 228 30.32 16.20 -13.57
C VAL A 228 31.05 15.61 -12.37
N HIS A 229 31.69 14.45 -12.58
CA HIS A 229 32.55 13.79 -11.60
C HIS A 229 33.99 14.28 -11.68
#